data_AF-A0A8B4IBM0-F1
#
_entry.id   AF-A0A8B4IBM0-F1
#
_cell.length_a   1.000
_cell.length_b   1.000
_cell.length_c   1.000
_cell.angle_alpha   90.00
_cell.angle_beta   90.00
_cell.angle_gamma   90.00
#
_symmetry.space_group_name_H-M   'P 1'
#
loop_
_entity.id
_entity.type
_entity.pdbx_description
1 polymer ?
#
loop_
_entity_poly.entity_id
_entity_poly.type
_entity_poly.pdbx_seq_one_letter_code
_entity_poly.pdbx_strand_id
1 'polypeptide(L)'
;MLAWEKSGLPFNKAHENRLLRQGPLVGRTEGSIEFRMQNISSVLVQMGLDRIKGYKPANNVGSGVEQHIRKALADTRVFESDETAQTADEQTLIRRANKLQLKRFDQVPDGIAKPQQVPITSNAFVRDPKVRAWVLKEAKGICEGCGSNAPFEVDGLPFLEVHHVKHLAQKGSDRTTNAVALCPNCHQRCHRSSDRDAFTETLYAKIGRLARE
;
A
#
# COMPACT_ATOMS: atom_id res chain seq x y z
N MET A 1 -17.99 8.85 17.24
CA MET A 1 -18.49 9.51 16.01
C MET A 1 -18.84 8.50 14.91
N LEU A 2 -17.89 7.92 14.15
CA LEU A 2 -18.25 7.00 13.04
C LEU A 2 -19.10 5.78 13.48
N ALA A 3 -18.75 5.17 14.61
CA ALA A 3 -19.54 4.06 15.18
C ALA A 3 -20.98 4.48 15.52
N TRP A 4 -21.17 5.70 16.01
CA TRP A 4 -22.50 6.25 16.30
C TRP A 4 -23.29 6.45 15.01
N GLU A 5 -22.68 7.01 13.96
CA GLU A 5 -23.33 7.15 12.65
C GLU A 5 -23.77 5.81 12.08
N LYS A 6 -22.91 4.79 12.14
CA LYS A 6 -23.24 3.43 11.71
C LYS A 6 -24.38 2.79 12.51
N SER A 7 -24.49 3.17 13.78
CA SER A 7 -25.56 2.70 14.68
C SER A 7 -26.81 3.59 14.63
N GLY A 8 -26.87 4.57 13.71
CA GLY A 8 -27.98 5.51 13.58
C GLY A 8 -28.07 6.56 14.70
N LEU A 9 -27.07 6.63 15.59
CA LEU A 9 -27.02 7.60 16.68
C LEU A 9 -26.48 8.95 16.19
N PRO A 10 -27.19 10.06 16.43
CA PRO A 10 -26.70 11.39 16.06
C PRO A 10 -25.53 11.80 16.95
N PHE A 11 -24.64 12.65 16.43
CA PHE A 11 -23.61 13.33 17.23
C PHE A 11 -23.50 14.80 16.83
N ASN A 12 -23.04 15.64 17.76
CA ASN A 12 -22.84 17.06 17.51
C ASN A 12 -21.33 17.37 17.37
N LYS A 13 -20.91 17.71 16.15
CA LYS A 13 -19.52 18.01 15.80
C LYS A 13 -18.88 19.06 16.71
N ALA A 14 -19.57 20.16 16.98
CA ALA A 14 -19.07 21.25 17.80
C ALA A 14 -18.95 20.86 19.27
N HIS A 15 -19.87 20.00 19.75
CA HIS A 15 -19.81 19.44 21.09
C HIS A 15 -18.61 18.50 21.26
N GLU A 16 -18.41 17.55 20.35
CA GLU A 16 -17.28 16.63 20.38
C GLU A 16 -15.93 17.36 20.31
N ASN A 17 -15.83 18.37 19.44
CA ASN A 17 -14.63 19.21 19.35
C ASN A 17 -14.34 19.91 20.68
N ARG A 18 -15.37 20.45 21.34
CA ARG A 18 -15.24 21.10 22.65
C ARG A 18 -14.77 20.11 23.72
N LEU A 19 -15.36 18.92 23.79
CA LEU A 19 -14.96 17.86 24.73
C LEU A 19 -13.49 17.47 24.54
N LEU A 20 -13.05 17.30 23.29
CA LEU A 20 -11.65 16.98 22.99
C LEU A 20 -10.68 18.08 23.49
N ARG A 21 -11.03 19.36 23.30
CA ARG A 21 -10.22 20.49 23.79
C ARG A 21 -10.24 20.65 25.30
N GLN A 22 -11.30 20.21 25.96
CA GLN A 22 -11.41 20.25 27.42
C GLN A 22 -10.74 19.05 28.09
N GLY A 23 -10.49 17.96 27.36
CA GLY A 23 -9.87 16.75 27.87
C GLY A 23 -8.54 16.40 27.18
N PRO A 24 -8.50 15.36 26.34
CA PRO A 24 -7.25 14.75 25.88
C PRO A 24 -6.42 15.64 24.95
N LEU A 25 -7.00 16.69 24.36
CA LEU A 25 -6.34 17.59 23.42
C LEU A 25 -6.32 19.05 23.93
N VAL A 26 -6.20 19.23 25.25
CA VAL A 26 -6.01 20.54 25.89
C VAL A 26 -4.85 21.30 25.21
N GLY A 27 -5.09 22.57 24.90
CA GLY A 27 -4.14 23.45 24.19
C GLY A 27 -4.25 23.43 22.66
N ARG A 28 -5.10 22.59 22.06
CA ARG A 28 -5.38 22.63 20.61
C ARG A 28 -6.50 23.63 20.29
N THR A 29 -6.37 24.30 19.14
CA THR A 29 -7.44 25.16 18.60
C THR A 29 -8.54 24.32 17.95
N GLU A 30 -9.74 24.89 17.85
CA GLU A 30 -10.89 24.26 17.18
C GLU A 30 -10.55 23.87 15.74
N GLY A 31 -9.93 24.77 14.98
CA GLY A 31 -9.51 24.54 13.60
C GLY A 31 -8.44 23.44 13.48
N SER A 32 -7.54 23.29 14.46
CA SER A 32 -6.56 22.21 14.47
C SER A 32 -7.22 20.84 14.61
N ILE A 33 -8.25 20.73 15.45
CA ILE A 33 -9.03 19.50 15.60
C ILE A 33 -9.85 19.21 14.35
N GLU A 34 -10.51 20.23 13.80
CA GLU A 34 -11.27 20.09 12.55
C GLU A 34 -10.37 19.53 11.44
N PHE A 35 -9.19 20.11 11.22
CA PHE A 35 -8.25 19.64 10.19
C PHE A 35 -7.76 18.21 10.43
N ARG A 36 -7.52 17.83 11.69
CA ARG A 36 -7.16 16.44 12.04
C ARG A 36 -8.30 15.47 11.73
N MET A 37 -9.54 15.85 11.99
CA MET A 37 -10.70 15.06 11.62
C MET A 37 -10.87 14.96 10.09
N GLN A 38 -10.55 16.01 9.34
CA GLN A 38 -10.49 15.96 7.87
C GLN A 38 -9.42 15.00 7.35
N ASN A 39 -8.24 14.97 8.00
CA ASN A 39 -7.20 13.98 7.69
C ASN A 39 -7.70 12.56 7.96
N ILE A 40 -8.36 12.31 9.09
CA ILE A 40 -8.96 11.00 9.41
C ILE A 40 -10.01 10.62 8.37
N SER A 41 -10.90 11.53 7.96
CA SER A 41 -11.87 11.30 6.88
C SER A 41 -11.21 10.99 5.54
N SER A 42 -10.07 11.62 5.23
CA SER A 42 -9.29 11.31 4.02
C SER A 42 -8.74 9.90 4.06
N VAL A 43 -8.15 9.50 5.18
CA VAL A 43 -7.63 8.12 5.36
C VAL A 43 -8.76 7.08 5.34
N LEU A 44 -9.91 7.37 5.94
CA LEU A 44 -11.08 6.47 5.88
C LEU A 44 -11.53 6.24 4.44
N VAL A 45 -11.67 7.31 3.65
CA VAL A 45 -12.05 7.20 2.22
C VAL A 45 -10.99 6.46 1.42
N GLN A 46 -9.71 6.71 1.66
CA GLN A 46 -8.59 5.97 1.05
C GLN A 46 -8.57 4.49 1.46
N MET A 47 -9.14 4.14 2.61
CA MET A 47 -9.34 2.75 3.07
C MET A 47 -10.65 2.14 2.53
N GLY A 48 -11.38 2.84 1.65
CA GLY A 48 -12.67 2.39 1.11
C GLY A 48 -13.81 2.43 2.13
N LEU A 49 -13.69 3.25 3.18
CA LEU A 49 -14.69 3.40 4.23
C LEU A 49 -15.44 4.72 4.10
N ASP A 50 -16.65 4.77 4.64
CA ASP A 50 -17.38 6.01 4.78
C ASP A 50 -16.62 7.01 5.67
N ARG A 51 -16.57 8.26 5.21
CA ARG A 51 -16.09 9.37 6.03
C ARG A 51 -17.08 9.68 7.15
N ILE A 52 -16.60 10.36 8.18
CA ILE A 52 -17.47 10.92 9.22
C ILE A 52 -18.26 12.09 8.63
N LYS A 53 -19.59 12.07 8.72
CA LYS A 53 -20.45 13.13 8.18
C LYS A 53 -20.11 14.46 8.88
N GLY A 54 -20.06 15.53 8.10
CA GLY A 54 -19.68 16.86 8.60
C GLY A 54 -18.16 17.13 8.64
N TYR A 55 -17.31 16.13 8.39
CA TYR A 55 -15.88 16.30 8.16
C TYR A 55 -15.51 15.96 6.71
N LYS A 56 -15.20 16.99 5.91
CA LYS A 56 -14.76 16.80 4.52
C LYS A 56 -13.37 16.13 4.50
N PRO A 57 -13.10 15.18 3.59
CA PRO A 57 -11.74 14.64 3.43
C PRO A 57 -10.75 15.76 3.11
N ALA A 58 -9.60 15.75 3.79
CA ALA A 58 -8.48 16.62 3.42
C ALA A 58 -7.94 16.22 2.03
N ASN A 59 -7.56 17.23 1.23
CA ASN A 59 -7.04 16.99 -0.13
C ASN A 59 -5.72 16.22 -0.13
N ASN A 60 -4.86 16.46 0.87
CA ASN A 60 -3.56 15.81 1.03
C ASN A 60 -3.35 15.49 2.51
N VAL A 61 -2.84 14.29 2.81
CA VAL A 61 -2.42 13.87 4.14
C VAL A 61 -0.94 13.49 4.07
N GLY A 62 -0.12 14.01 4.98
CA GLY A 62 1.30 13.65 5.02
C GLY A 62 1.48 12.16 5.35
N SER A 63 2.41 11.48 4.70
CA SER A 63 2.60 10.02 4.81
C SER A 63 2.76 9.51 6.24
N GLY A 64 3.53 10.23 7.08
CA GLY A 64 3.69 9.88 8.50
C GLY A 64 2.39 10.06 9.30
N VAL A 65 1.55 11.04 8.96
CA VAL A 65 0.24 11.24 9.58
C VAL A 65 -0.72 10.14 9.14
N GLU A 66 -0.73 9.81 7.85
CA GLU A 66 -1.53 8.73 7.30
C GLU A 66 -1.22 7.39 7.97
N GLN A 67 0.07 7.03 8.11
CA GLN A 67 0.50 5.81 8.79
C GLN A 67 0.03 5.74 10.24
N HIS A 68 0.17 6.83 11.00
CA HIS A 68 -0.32 6.89 12.38
C HIS A 68 -1.84 6.74 12.46
N ILE A 69 -2.58 7.38 11.57
CA ILE A 69 -4.04 7.25 11.51
C ILE A 69 -4.42 5.81 11.18
N ARG A 70 -3.83 5.20 10.15
CA ARG A 70 -4.11 3.80 9.78
C ARG A 70 -3.86 2.84 10.93
N LYS A 71 -2.76 3.02 11.67
CA LYS A 71 -2.44 2.22 12.87
C LYS A 71 -3.50 2.41 13.96
N ALA A 72 -3.82 3.65 14.31
CA ALA A 72 -4.82 3.96 15.34
C ALA A 72 -6.21 3.39 14.97
N LEU A 73 -6.60 3.49 13.70
CA LEU A 73 -7.86 2.92 13.20
C LEU A 73 -7.84 1.38 13.25
N ALA A 74 -6.71 0.73 12.93
CA ALA A 74 -6.60 -0.72 13.05
C ALA A 74 -6.74 -1.20 14.51
N ASP A 75 -6.23 -0.42 15.47
CA ASP A 75 -6.32 -0.73 16.90
C ASP A 75 -7.73 -0.49 17.47
N THR A 76 -8.51 0.42 16.86
CA THR A 76 -9.92 0.60 17.21
C THR A 76 -10.75 -0.46 16.46
N ARG A 77 -11.21 -1.50 17.17
CA ARG A 77 -12.11 -2.58 16.65
C ARG A 77 -13.44 -2.10 16.02
N VAL A 78 -13.60 -0.80 15.79
CA VAL A 78 -14.72 -0.12 15.11
C VAL A 78 -14.79 -0.45 13.60
N PHE A 79 -13.75 -1.09 13.05
CA PHE A 79 -13.60 -1.39 11.62
C PHE A 79 -13.62 -2.89 11.27
N GLU A 80 -14.36 -3.69 12.02
CA GLU A 80 -14.93 -4.92 11.46
C GLU A 80 -15.96 -4.54 10.38
N SER A 81 -15.48 -3.95 9.27
CA SER A 81 -16.23 -3.91 8.02
C SER A 81 -16.45 -5.35 7.60
N ASP A 82 -17.67 -5.68 7.19
CA ASP A 82 -18.03 -6.95 6.56
C ASP A 82 -16.83 -7.57 5.82
N GLU A 83 -16.28 -8.64 6.39
CA GLU A 83 -15.07 -9.30 5.88
C GLU A 83 -15.30 -9.89 4.48
N THR A 84 -16.56 -10.03 4.07
CA THR A 84 -16.99 -10.58 2.79
C THR A 84 -17.38 -9.50 1.78
N ALA A 85 -17.39 -8.22 2.17
CA ALA A 85 -17.76 -7.13 1.27
C ALA A 85 -16.82 -7.08 0.05
N GLN A 86 -17.44 -6.93 -1.12
CA GLN A 86 -16.75 -6.71 -2.39
C GLN A 86 -16.02 -5.36 -2.38
N THR A 87 -14.90 -5.26 -3.08
CA THR A 87 -14.10 -4.04 -3.15
C THR A 87 -13.28 -3.99 -4.41
N ALA A 88 -13.00 -2.78 -4.89
CA ALA A 88 -12.07 -2.53 -6.00
C ALA A 88 -10.65 -2.17 -5.52
N ASP A 89 -10.45 -2.01 -4.20
CA ASP A 89 -9.12 -1.81 -3.62
C ASP A 89 -8.41 -3.15 -3.45
N GLU A 90 -7.36 -3.36 -4.25
CA GLU A 90 -6.59 -4.61 -4.32
C GLU A 90 -6.01 -5.02 -2.95
N GLN A 91 -5.50 -4.05 -2.17
CA GLN A 91 -4.93 -4.35 -0.85
C GLN A 91 -5.98 -4.86 0.13
N THR A 92 -7.16 -4.24 0.14
CA THR A 92 -8.31 -4.68 0.94
C THR A 92 -8.81 -6.04 0.48
N LEU A 93 -8.88 -6.28 -0.83
CA LEU A 93 -9.27 -7.57 -1.39
C LEU A 93 -8.32 -8.68 -0.93
N ILE A 94 -7.00 -8.52 -1.12
CA ILE A 94 -5.99 -9.49 -0.69
C ILE A 94 -6.09 -9.74 0.83
N ARG A 95 -6.21 -8.69 1.63
CA ARG A 95 -6.33 -8.82 3.10
C ARG A 95 -7.56 -9.63 3.50
N ARG A 96 -8.72 -9.35 2.91
CA ARG A 96 -9.98 -10.09 3.16
C ARG A 96 -9.85 -11.54 2.68
N ALA A 97 -9.33 -11.74 1.48
CA ALA A 97 -9.12 -13.06 0.90
C ALA A 97 -8.19 -13.94 1.75
N ASN A 98 -7.05 -13.41 2.20
CA ASN A 98 -6.12 -14.16 3.06
C ASN A 98 -6.77 -14.62 4.37
N LYS A 99 -7.65 -13.80 4.96
CA LYS A 99 -8.42 -14.21 6.15
C LYS A 99 -9.45 -15.30 5.83
N LEU A 100 -10.19 -15.12 4.73
CA LEU A 100 -11.22 -16.08 4.30
C LEU A 100 -10.62 -17.42 3.86
N GLN A 101 -9.40 -17.42 3.32
CA GLN A 101 -8.67 -18.62 2.93
C GLN A 101 -8.43 -19.58 4.10
N LEU A 102 -8.38 -19.07 5.33
CA LEU A 102 -8.22 -19.87 6.55
C LEU A 102 -9.54 -20.47 7.04
N LYS A 103 -10.68 -20.06 6.46
CA LYS A 103 -12.02 -20.55 6.79
C LYS A 103 -12.45 -21.62 5.79
N ARG A 104 -13.39 -22.46 6.20
CA ARG A 104 -14.04 -23.43 5.31
C ARG A 104 -15.07 -22.72 4.43
N PHE A 105 -15.11 -23.09 3.15
CA PHE A 105 -16.18 -22.70 2.23
C PHE A 105 -17.17 -23.87 2.12
N ASP A 106 -18.40 -23.68 2.58
CA ASP A 106 -19.45 -24.71 2.48
C ASP A 106 -20.10 -24.75 1.09
N GLN A 107 -19.98 -23.67 0.33
CA GLN A 107 -20.44 -23.55 -1.04
C GLN A 107 -19.43 -22.76 -1.87
N VAL A 108 -19.40 -23.04 -3.17
CA VAL A 108 -18.62 -22.24 -4.13
C VAL A 108 -19.25 -20.84 -4.21
N PRO A 109 -18.49 -19.75 -4.06
CA PRO A 109 -19.04 -18.40 -4.16
C PRO A 109 -19.59 -18.10 -5.56
N ASP A 110 -20.78 -17.50 -5.64
CA ASP A 110 -21.42 -17.11 -6.92
C ASP A 110 -20.64 -16.03 -7.69
N GLY A 111 -19.87 -15.20 -6.99
CA GLY A 111 -19.08 -14.11 -7.56
C GLY A 111 -19.92 -12.89 -8.00
N ILE A 112 -19.37 -12.10 -8.93
CA ILE A 112 -20.03 -10.91 -9.51
C ILE A 112 -20.16 -11.11 -11.02
N ALA A 113 -21.38 -11.32 -11.52
CA ALA A 113 -21.62 -11.58 -12.94
C ALA A 113 -21.21 -10.39 -13.85
N LYS A 114 -21.35 -9.16 -13.36
CA LYS A 114 -20.99 -7.92 -14.06
C LYS A 114 -20.24 -6.98 -13.11
N PRO A 115 -18.91 -7.11 -12.96
CA PRO A 115 -18.15 -6.28 -12.04
C PRO A 115 -18.17 -4.81 -12.47
N GLN A 116 -18.34 -3.91 -11.50
CA GLN A 116 -18.29 -2.47 -11.73
C GLN A 116 -16.84 -2.02 -11.96
N GLN A 117 -16.61 -1.24 -13.02
CA GLN A 117 -15.32 -0.57 -13.23
C GLN A 117 -15.25 0.71 -12.40
N VAL A 118 -14.10 0.93 -11.77
CA VAL A 118 -13.81 2.18 -11.06
C VAL A 118 -12.50 2.78 -11.56
N PRO A 119 -12.44 4.11 -11.79
CA PRO A 119 -11.19 4.77 -12.16
C PRO A 119 -10.25 4.85 -10.96
N ILE A 120 -8.97 4.54 -11.17
CA ILE A 120 -7.92 4.63 -10.15
C ILE A 120 -6.83 5.61 -10.65
N THR A 121 -6.45 6.56 -9.81
CA THR A 121 -5.32 7.47 -10.06
C THR A 121 -4.12 7.00 -9.27
N SER A 122 -2.96 6.86 -9.93
CA SER A 122 -1.71 6.45 -9.27
C SER A 122 -0.55 7.36 -9.65
N ASN A 123 0.36 7.60 -8.71
CA ASN A 123 1.62 8.30 -8.97
C ASN A 123 2.63 7.34 -9.62
N ALA A 124 3.43 7.86 -10.56
CA ALA A 124 4.49 7.12 -11.22
C ALA A 124 5.80 7.94 -11.25
N PHE A 125 6.93 7.24 -11.28
CA PHE A 125 8.24 7.84 -11.46
C PHE A 125 8.65 7.77 -12.94
N VAL A 126 9.16 8.88 -13.47
CA VAL A 126 9.87 8.89 -14.76
C VAL A 126 11.19 8.14 -14.56
N ARG A 127 11.51 7.21 -15.48
CA ARG A 127 12.67 6.32 -15.40
C ARG A 127 13.47 6.36 -16.69
N ASP A 128 14.78 6.23 -16.60
CA ASP A 128 15.69 6.19 -17.73
C ASP A 128 15.67 4.78 -18.38
N PRO A 129 15.20 4.65 -19.64
CA PRO A 129 15.20 3.37 -20.34
C PRO A 129 16.59 2.76 -20.51
N LYS A 130 17.66 3.58 -20.50
CA LYS A 130 19.04 3.08 -20.63
C LYS A 130 19.47 2.29 -19.41
N VAL A 131 19.06 2.71 -18.21
CA VAL A 131 19.33 1.96 -16.95
C VAL A 131 18.67 0.59 -17.03
N ARG A 132 17.39 0.55 -17.42
CA ARG A 132 16.66 -0.71 -17.60
C ARG A 132 17.34 -1.62 -18.63
N ALA A 133 17.62 -1.10 -19.82
CA ALA A 133 18.21 -1.89 -20.90
C ALA A 133 19.59 -2.44 -20.52
N TRP A 134 20.43 -1.62 -19.88
CA TRP A 134 21.75 -2.03 -19.44
C TRP A 134 21.69 -3.14 -18.38
N VAL A 135 20.85 -2.99 -17.34
CA VAL A 135 20.70 -4.01 -16.28
C VAL A 135 20.23 -5.36 -16.83
N LEU A 136 19.26 -5.35 -17.75
CA LEU A 136 18.78 -6.58 -18.39
C LEU A 136 19.84 -7.24 -19.28
N LYS A 137 20.63 -6.43 -20.01
CA LYS A 137 21.72 -6.93 -20.85
C LYS A 137 22.82 -7.58 -20.01
N GLU A 138 23.21 -6.95 -18.90
CA GLU A 138 24.21 -7.49 -17.98
C GLU A 138 23.78 -8.81 -17.33
N ALA A 139 22.48 -8.94 -17.04
CA ALA A 139 21.91 -10.14 -16.43
C ALA A 139 21.89 -11.36 -17.38
N LYS A 140 21.99 -11.15 -18.70
CA LYS A 140 22.03 -12.22 -19.72
C LYS A 140 20.88 -13.23 -19.60
N GLY A 141 19.69 -12.74 -19.26
CA GLY A 141 18.50 -13.57 -19.06
C GLY A 141 18.54 -14.45 -17.82
N ILE A 142 19.48 -14.23 -16.89
CA ILE A 142 19.59 -14.95 -15.62
C ILE A 142 19.19 -14.00 -14.48
N CYS A 143 18.28 -14.45 -13.61
CA CYS A 143 17.85 -13.70 -12.45
C CYS A 143 19.02 -13.47 -11.49
N GLU A 144 19.30 -12.22 -11.14
CA GLU A 144 20.45 -11.89 -10.29
C GLU A 144 20.20 -12.28 -8.82
N GLY A 145 18.94 -12.43 -8.40
CA GLY A 145 18.55 -12.97 -7.09
C GLY A 145 18.81 -14.47 -6.99
N CYS A 146 17.98 -15.29 -7.64
CA CYS A 146 18.04 -16.75 -7.49
C CYS A 146 19.03 -17.47 -8.42
N GLY A 147 19.56 -16.81 -9.46
CA GLY A 147 20.46 -17.44 -10.43
C GLY A 147 19.77 -18.34 -11.48
N SER A 148 18.44 -18.42 -11.48
CA SER A 148 17.68 -19.18 -12.48
C SER A 148 17.51 -18.38 -13.77
N ASN A 149 17.35 -19.07 -14.89
CA ASN A 149 16.98 -18.45 -16.17
C ASN A 149 15.64 -17.70 -16.06
N ALA A 150 15.43 -16.74 -16.96
CA ALA A 150 14.16 -16.06 -17.13
C ALA A 150 13.04 -17.09 -17.38
N PRO A 151 11.85 -16.90 -16.79
CA PRO A 151 10.78 -17.89 -16.85
C PRO A 151 10.17 -18.04 -18.25
N PHE A 152 10.24 -17.01 -19.09
CA PHE A 152 9.73 -16.98 -20.46
C PHE A 152 10.37 -15.83 -21.23
N GLU A 153 10.03 -15.69 -22.51
CA GLU A 153 10.49 -14.60 -23.38
C GLU A 153 9.32 -13.69 -23.81
N VAL A 154 9.63 -12.42 -24.08
CA VAL A 154 8.72 -11.45 -24.70
C VAL A 154 9.47 -10.78 -25.84
N ASP A 155 8.88 -10.79 -27.03
CA ASP A 155 9.49 -10.26 -28.25
C ASP A 155 10.91 -10.83 -28.53
N GLY A 156 11.12 -12.12 -28.22
CA GLY A 156 12.39 -12.82 -28.38
C GLY A 156 13.47 -12.44 -27.36
N LEU A 157 13.11 -11.73 -26.30
CA LEU A 157 14.02 -11.35 -25.21
C LEU A 157 13.62 -12.04 -23.90
N PRO A 158 14.59 -12.54 -23.09
CA PRO A 158 14.32 -13.11 -21.78
C PRO A 158 13.58 -12.14 -20.84
N PHE A 159 12.48 -12.59 -20.24
CA PHE A 159 11.65 -11.76 -19.37
C PHE A 159 12.21 -11.69 -17.95
N LEU A 160 12.82 -10.55 -17.61
CA LEU A 160 13.16 -10.17 -16.23
C LEU A 160 12.61 -8.76 -15.93
N GLU A 161 12.34 -8.52 -14.65
CA GLU A 161 11.89 -7.24 -14.14
C GLU A 161 13.07 -6.49 -13.51
N VAL A 162 13.24 -5.21 -13.86
CA VAL A 162 14.23 -4.36 -13.21
C VAL A 162 13.65 -3.82 -11.91
N HIS A 163 14.33 -4.10 -10.82
CA HIS A 163 13.98 -3.72 -9.47
C HIS A 163 15.02 -2.75 -8.90
N HIS A 164 14.56 -1.64 -8.33
CA HIS A 164 15.40 -0.72 -7.56
C HIS A 164 15.53 -1.21 -6.13
N VAL A 165 16.73 -1.58 -5.70
CA VAL A 165 17.00 -2.20 -4.39
C VAL A 165 16.60 -1.28 -3.24
N LYS A 166 17.02 -0.01 -3.29
CA LYS A 166 16.35 1.08 -2.57
C LYS A 166 15.21 1.57 -3.43
N HIS A 167 13.98 1.39 -2.96
CA HIS A 167 12.79 1.75 -3.72
C HIS A 167 12.78 3.25 -4.05
N LEU A 168 12.33 3.62 -5.27
CA LEU A 168 12.22 5.02 -5.69
C LEU A 168 11.31 5.83 -4.74
N ALA A 169 10.23 5.23 -4.24
CA ALA A 169 9.34 5.83 -3.23
C ALA A 169 10.04 6.13 -1.90
N GLN A 170 11.17 5.47 -1.62
CA GLN A 170 12.03 5.68 -0.46
C GLN A 170 13.28 6.51 -0.82
N LYS A 171 13.20 7.31 -1.89
CA LYS A 171 14.28 8.17 -2.39
C LYS A 171 15.51 7.39 -2.89
N GLY A 172 15.33 6.16 -3.36
CA GLY A 172 16.37 5.46 -4.10
C GLY A 172 16.59 6.07 -5.48
N SER A 173 17.82 5.97 -6.00
CA SER A 173 18.16 6.50 -7.31
C SER A 173 17.74 5.56 -8.45
N ASP A 174 17.46 6.12 -9.62
CA ASP A 174 17.32 5.36 -10.87
C ASP A 174 18.70 5.21 -11.54
N ARG A 175 19.56 4.39 -10.94
CA ARG A 175 20.92 4.14 -11.38
C ARG A 175 21.21 2.64 -11.44
N THR A 176 22.16 2.26 -12.28
CA THR A 176 22.63 0.86 -12.39
C THR A 176 23.21 0.31 -11.07
N THR A 177 23.70 1.21 -10.20
CA THR A 177 24.19 0.90 -8.85
C THR A 177 23.09 0.64 -7.83
N ASN A 178 21.83 0.90 -8.17
CA ASN A 178 20.67 0.64 -7.32
C ASN A 178 19.67 -0.31 -8.02
N ALA A 179 20.01 -0.89 -9.17
CA ALA A 179 19.08 -1.65 -9.99
C ALA A 179 19.58 -3.07 -10.31
N VAL A 180 18.66 -4.04 -10.22
CA VAL A 180 18.88 -5.46 -10.46
C VAL A 180 17.83 -6.06 -11.37
N ALA A 181 18.18 -7.07 -12.16
CA ALA A 181 17.25 -7.86 -12.97
C ALA A 181 16.79 -9.10 -12.19
N LEU A 182 15.50 -9.20 -11.92
CA LEU A 182 14.90 -10.29 -11.15
C LEU A 182 13.82 -11.00 -11.94
N CYS A 183 13.66 -12.30 -11.72
CA CYS A 183 12.45 -12.99 -12.15
C CYS A 183 11.23 -12.49 -11.34
N PRO A 184 9.99 -12.68 -11.83
CA PRO A 184 8.78 -12.20 -11.15
C PRO A 184 8.70 -12.65 -9.69
N ASN A 185 9.10 -13.88 -9.40
CA ASN A 185 9.09 -14.44 -8.04
C ASN A 185 10.07 -13.71 -7.11
N CYS A 186 11.32 -13.49 -7.57
CA CYS A 186 12.32 -12.77 -6.78
C CYS A 186 11.94 -11.29 -6.61
N HIS A 187 11.38 -10.67 -7.65
CA HIS A 187 10.92 -9.29 -7.56
C HIS A 187 9.79 -9.16 -6.51
N GLN A 188 8.80 -10.05 -6.52
CA GLN A 188 7.74 -10.07 -5.51
C GLN A 188 8.27 -10.38 -4.11
N ARG A 189 9.30 -11.24 -3.98
CA ARG A 189 9.98 -11.48 -2.69
C ARG A 189 10.54 -10.18 -2.10
N CYS A 190 11.19 -9.33 -2.89
CA CYS A 190 11.67 -8.01 -2.43
C CYS A 190 10.53 -7.11 -1.90
N HIS A 191 9.33 -7.19 -2.47
CA HIS A 191 8.21 -6.33 -2.07
C HIS A 191 7.38 -6.88 -0.91
N ARG A 192 7.17 -8.19 -0.86
CA ARG A 192 6.08 -8.80 -0.07
C ARG A 192 6.53 -9.84 0.94
N SER A 193 7.69 -10.45 0.76
CA SER A 193 8.11 -11.55 1.63
C SER A 193 8.43 -11.08 3.05
N SER A 194 8.32 -12.02 4.00
CA SER A 194 8.76 -11.82 5.38
C SER A 194 10.28 -11.74 5.50
N ASP A 195 11.02 -12.27 4.52
CA ASP A 195 12.48 -12.31 4.51
C ASP A 195 13.10 -11.31 3.53
N ARG A 196 12.35 -10.28 3.12
CA ARG A 196 12.80 -9.29 2.12
C ARG A 196 14.14 -8.68 2.48
N ASP A 197 14.35 -8.34 3.75
CA ASP A 197 15.53 -7.59 4.18
C ASP A 197 16.74 -8.49 4.07
N ALA A 198 16.65 -9.72 4.59
CA ALA A 198 17.67 -10.74 4.41
C ALA A 198 17.95 -11.03 2.93
N PHE A 199 16.92 -11.12 2.09
CA PHE A 199 17.08 -11.31 0.64
C PHE A 199 17.78 -10.12 -0.03
N THR A 200 17.43 -8.89 0.33
CA THR A 200 18.09 -7.66 -0.15
C THR A 200 19.56 -7.62 0.23
N GLU A 201 19.91 -8.06 1.45
CA GLU A 201 21.31 -8.19 1.88
C GLU A 201 22.08 -9.17 0.98
N THR A 202 21.46 -10.27 0.56
CA THR A 202 22.10 -11.20 -0.40
C THR A 202 22.36 -10.57 -1.77
N LEU A 203 21.49 -9.65 -2.22
CA LEU A 203 21.70 -8.93 -3.48
C LEU A 203 22.94 -8.04 -3.40
N TYR A 204 23.08 -7.27 -2.32
CA TYR A 204 24.27 -6.43 -2.08
C TYR A 204 25.55 -7.25 -1.99
N ALA A 205 25.51 -8.44 -1.39
CA ALA A 205 26.67 -9.32 -1.28
C ALA A 205 27.07 -9.94 -2.63
N LYS A 206 26.10 -10.30 -3.47
CA LYS A 206 26.32 -11.04 -4.72
C LYS A 206 26.65 -10.14 -5.92
N ILE A 207 26.09 -8.93 -5.95
CA ILE A 207 26.10 -8.07 -7.13
C ILE A 207 27.06 -6.91 -6.88
N GLY A 208 28.31 -7.04 -7.34
CA GLY A 208 29.39 -6.10 -7.03
C GLY A 208 29.21 -4.66 -7.53
N ARG A 209 28.27 -4.40 -8.44
CA ARG A 209 27.95 -3.03 -8.89
C ARG A 209 27.01 -2.27 -7.95
N LEU A 210 26.35 -2.95 -7.02
CA LEU A 210 25.39 -2.30 -6.13
C LEU A 210 26.10 -1.42 -5.10
N ALA A 211 25.59 -0.20 -4.92
CA ALA A 211 26.04 0.73 -3.88
C ALA A 211 24.88 1.00 -2.92
N ARG A 212 25.17 1.03 -1.61
CA ARG A 212 24.17 1.40 -0.60
C ARG A 212 23.91 2.91 -0.63
N GLU A 213 22.63 3.27 -0.55
CA GLU A 213 22.13 4.66 -0.61
C GLU A 213 21.23 4.99 0.57
#